data_AF-A0A554MJG1-F1
#
_entry.id   AF-A0A554MJG1-F1
#
_cell.length_a   1.000
_cell.length_b   1.000
_cell.length_c   1.000
_cell.angle_alpha   90.00
_cell.angle_beta   90.00
_cell.angle_gamma   90.00
#
_symmetry.space_group_name_H-M   'P 1'
#
loop_
_entity.id
_entity.type
_entity.pdbx_description
1 polymer ?
#
loop_
_entity_poly.entity_id
_entity_poly.type
_entity_poly.pdbx_seq_one_letter_code
_entity_poly.pdbx_strand_id
1 'polypeptide(L)'
;MPLVAFAAVQQDPSALLSGSGGGLVPQCEGAECKACDISELANNVINFAVAFSVIVATLMFAYAGILYVTAASKPDQVKKAHGVFINVFVGLCIVLTAWLLVNITFSVLTGKNITIWTHIDCISAPVSGVFPDAPGAPTPRPQVTGGARGGTGQLSPTASVGGVYSTDAAAVRALQQGGVCGGSVPCAGNYSLAGIRIQTVEQLIQLHNLCGTQFTVTSAAIDSGGNRGGAHGSGFKADLRLNPTLNACIANNPNTFIPREGGRWIPWGSQEAQVYDDRCGNVYARERPRPGRVGGGPHWDIEAVRGHLCIF
;
A
#
# COMPACT_ATOMS: atom_id res chain seq x y z
N MET A 1 24.51 34.86 5.24
CA MET A 1 23.78 34.72 6.51
C MET A 1 22.30 34.56 6.17
N PRO A 2 21.74 33.34 6.14
CA PRO A 2 20.30 33.22 5.96
C PRO A 2 19.64 33.48 7.31
N LEU A 3 18.84 34.54 7.31
CA LEU A 3 17.86 34.86 8.33
C LEU A 3 16.98 33.64 8.58
N VAL A 4 16.69 33.45 9.86
CA VAL A 4 15.73 32.51 10.42
C VAL A 4 14.42 32.62 9.65
N ALA A 5 14.18 31.68 8.74
CA ALA A 5 12.89 31.50 8.12
C ALA A 5 11.94 31.08 9.24
N PHE A 6 11.07 32.01 9.66
CA PHE A 6 9.87 31.67 10.40
C PHE A 6 9.22 30.51 9.65
N ALA A 7 9.09 29.38 10.34
CA ALA A 7 8.42 28.19 9.86
C ALA A 7 7.04 28.61 9.40
N ALA A 8 6.90 28.85 8.10
CA ALA A 8 5.64 28.78 7.43
C ALA A 8 5.14 27.39 7.75
N VAL A 9 4.07 27.36 8.54
CA VAL A 9 3.05 26.34 8.50
C VAL A 9 2.70 26.15 7.03
N GLN A 10 3.44 25.28 6.34
CA GLN A 10 3.07 24.70 5.04
C GLN A 10 2.13 23.51 5.23
N GLN A 11 1.58 23.34 6.43
CA GLN A 11 0.31 22.66 6.56
C GLN A 11 -0.71 23.63 5.99
N ASP A 12 -1.29 23.31 4.83
CA ASP A 12 -2.44 24.04 4.32
C ASP A 12 -3.40 24.30 5.50
N PRO A 13 -3.81 25.54 5.80
CA PRO A 13 -4.75 25.80 6.90
C PRO A 13 -6.08 25.06 6.70
N SER A 14 -6.34 24.63 5.46
CA SER A 14 -7.39 23.70 5.06
C SER A 14 -7.27 22.32 5.73
N ALA A 15 -6.05 21.84 6.04
CA ALA A 15 -5.79 20.55 6.69
C ALA A 15 -6.02 20.59 8.22
N LEU A 16 -5.97 21.78 8.83
CA LEU A 16 -6.26 21.95 10.27
C LEU A 16 -7.76 22.03 10.59
N LEU A 17 -8.59 22.36 9.59
CA LEU A 17 -10.04 22.54 9.74
C LEU A 17 -10.88 21.54 8.92
N SER A 18 -10.33 20.95 7.85
CA SER A 18 -10.96 19.80 7.20
C SER A 18 -10.43 18.52 7.83
N GLY A 19 -11.20 17.93 8.74
CA GLY A 19 -11.05 16.54 9.15
C GLY A 19 -11.31 15.56 7.98
N SER A 20 -10.50 15.66 6.93
CA SER A 20 -10.53 14.80 5.75
C SER A 20 -9.22 14.05 5.66
N GLY A 21 -9.10 12.98 6.46
CA GLY A 21 -8.04 11.99 6.31
C GLY A 21 -7.82 11.10 7.54
N GLY A 22 -8.84 10.36 7.97
CA GLY A 22 -8.75 9.39 9.08
C GLY A 22 -9.08 10.01 10.44
N GLY A 23 -9.85 9.31 11.27
CA GLY A 23 -10.10 9.74 12.65
C GLY A 23 -8.82 9.74 13.48
N LEU A 24 -8.91 10.21 14.74
CA LEU A 24 -7.83 10.05 15.73
C LEU A 24 -7.34 8.60 15.77
N VAL A 25 -8.28 7.66 15.69
CA VAL A 25 -8.00 6.24 15.54
C VAL A 25 -7.91 5.93 14.03
N PRO A 26 -6.79 5.38 13.54
CA PRO A 26 -6.71 4.88 12.17
C PRO A 26 -7.76 3.79 12.00
N GLN A 27 -8.36 3.69 10.81
CA GLN A 27 -9.38 2.68 10.54
C GLN A 27 -8.73 1.29 10.39
N CYS A 28 -8.35 0.68 11.51
CA CYS A 28 -7.95 -0.72 11.60
C CYS A 28 -9.00 -1.49 12.43
N GLU A 29 -9.46 -2.63 11.92
CA GLU A 29 -10.55 -3.41 12.52
C GLU A 29 -10.04 -4.81 12.86
N GLY A 30 -10.03 -5.16 14.15
CA GLY A 30 -9.64 -6.49 14.63
C GLY A 30 -8.12 -6.73 14.76
N ALA A 31 -7.70 -7.99 14.59
CA ALA A 31 -6.31 -8.44 14.79
C ALA A 31 -5.33 -8.03 13.68
N GLU A 32 -5.79 -7.24 12.70
CA GLU A 32 -5.04 -6.85 11.49
C GLU A 32 -4.35 -5.49 11.62
N CYS A 33 -4.39 -4.83 12.80
CA CYS A 33 -3.64 -3.59 13.03
C CYS A 33 -2.13 -3.89 13.02
N LYS A 34 -1.42 -3.36 12.02
CA LYS A 34 0.04 -3.50 11.88
C LYS A 34 0.77 -2.50 12.77
N ALA A 35 2.06 -2.72 12.98
CA ALA A 35 2.93 -1.76 13.66
C ALA A 35 2.92 -0.37 12.98
N CYS A 36 2.70 -0.35 11.66
CA CYS A 36 2.52 0.85 10.86
C CYS A 36 1.29 1.68 11.28
N ASP A 37 0.18 1.02 11.60
CA ASP A 37 -1.06 1.71 12.00
C ASP A 37 -0.91 2.34 13.38
N ILE A 38 -0.08 1.77 14.26
CA ILE A 38 0.29 2.38 15.54
C ILE A 38 1.12 3.66 15.31
N SER A 39 2.01 3.65 14.32
CA SER A 39 2.78 4.84 13.93
C SER A 39 1.87 5.94 13.37
N GLU A 40 0.87 5.56 12.58
CA GLU A 40 -0.15 6.49 12.05
C GLU A 40 -1.01 7.08 13.18
N LEU A 41 -1.49 6.25 14.11
CA LEU A 41 -2.18 6.70 15.32
C LEU A 41 -1.33 7.70 16.11
N ALA A 42 -0.05 7.39 16.33
CA ALA A 42 0.87 8.27 17.06
C ALA A 42 1.02 9.62 16.34
N ASN A 43 1.21 9.62 15.03
CA ASN A 43 1.28 10.85 14.22
C ASN A 43 -0.02 11.67 14.35
N ASN A 44 -1.19 11.02 14.25
CA ASN A 44 -2.49 11.69 14.36
C ASN A 44 -2.71 12.31 15.74
N VAL A 45 -2.35 11.59 16.81
CA VAL A 45 -2.45 12.08 18.19
C VAL A 45 -1.50 13.25 18.43
N ILE A 46 -0.25 13.16 17.96
CA ILE A 46 0.74 14.24 18.12
C ILE A 46 0.28 15.48 17.35
N ASN A 47 -0.17 15.33 16.10
CA ASN A 47 -0.67 16.44 15.30
C ASN A 47 -1.92 17.08 15.93
N PHE A 48 -2.84 16.27 16.47
CA PHE A 48 -3.99 16.76 17.22
C PHE A 48 -3.57 17.53 18.48
N ALA A 49 -2.63 17.00 19.27
CA ALA A 49 -2.16 17.65 20.49
C ALA A 49 -1.45 18.98 20.20
N VAL A 50 -0.64 19.05 19.14
CA VAL A 50 0.02 20.28 18.70
C VAL A 50 -1.02 21.31 18.23
N ALA A 51 -1.97 20.91 17.37
CA ALA A 51 -3.03 21.80 16.90
C ALA A 51 -3.88 22.33 18.07
N PHE A 52 -4.25 21.46 19.02
CA PHE A 52 -4.98 21.83 20.22
C PHE A 52 -4.21 22.82 21.09
N SER A 53 -2.91 22.62 21.26
CA SER A 53 -2.06 23.52 22.05
C SER A 53 -2.02 24.96 21.50
N VAL A 54 -2.00 25.11 20.17
CA VAL A 54 -1.99 26.42 19.50
C VAL A 54 -3.33 27.14 19.68
N ILE A 55 -4.45 26.41 19.60
CA ILE A 55 -5.78 26.97 19.86
C ILE A 55 -5.88 27.49 21.29
N VAL A 56 -5.46 26.68 22.27
CA VAL A 56 -5.46 27.07 23.69
C VAL A 56 -4.55 28.27 23.94
N ALA A 57 -3.35 28.30 23.35
CA ALA A 57 -2.43 29.42 23.46
C ALA A 57 -3.06 30.71 22.89
N THR A 58 -3.73 30.62 21.73
CA THR A 58 -4.41 31.76 21.10
C THR A 58 -5.53 32.32 21.98
N LEU A 59 -6.33 31.44 22.61
CA LEU A 59 -7.39 31.86 23.54
C LEU A 59 -6.82 32.53 24.80
N MET A 60 -5.71 32.03 25.33
CA MET A 60 -5.05 32.62 26.50
C MET A 60 -4.42 33.99 26.18
N PHE A 61 -3.83 34.16 24.98
CA PHE A 61 -3.36 35.46 24.51
C PHE A 61 -4.52 36.45 24.29
N ALA A 62 -5.64 35.99 23.72
CA ALA A 62 -6.83 36.83 23.57
C ALA A 62 -7.39 37.27 24.94
N TYR A 63 -7.45 36.36 25.91
CA TYR A 63 -7.85 36.68 27.28
C TYR A 63 -6.91 37.70 27.94
N ALA A 64 -5.59 37.51 27.82
CA ALA A 64 -4.60 38.45 28.33
C ALA A 64 -4.72 39.83 27.66
N GLY A 65 -4.98 39.86 26.35
CA GLY A 65 -5.19 41.09 25.59
C GLY A 65 -6.43 41.85 26.04
N ILE A 66 -7.57 41.17 26.22
CA ILE A 66 -8.80 41.79 26.73
C ILE A 66 -8.59 42.31 28.15
N LEU A 67 -7.94 41.54 29.02
CA LEU A 67 -7.63 41.94 30.39
C LEU A 67 -6.73 43.19 30.42
N TYR A 68 -5.75 43.27 29.53
CA TYR A 68 -4.86 44.42 29.41
C TYR A 68 -5.59 45.69 28.95
N VAL A 69 -6.43 45.59 27.93
CA VAL A 69 -7.19 46.74 27.39
C VAL A 69 -8.27 47.21 28.37
N THR A 70 -8.90 46.28 29.10
CA THR A 70 -9.97 46.60 30.08
C THR A 70 -9.45 46.99 31.46
N ALA A 71 -8.13 46.89 31.70
CA ALA A 71 -7.46 47.35 32.92
C ALA A 71 -7.36 48.89 32.96
N ALA A 72 -8.50 49.58 32.91
CA ALA A 72 -8.58 51.03 33.00
C ALA A 72 -7.97 51.54 34.32
N SER A 73 -6.70 51.98 34.26
CA SER A 73 -5.92 52.63 35.32
C SER A 73 -5.79 51.86 36.65
N LYS A 74 -6.04 50.55 36.68
CA LYS A 74 -5.86 49.70 37.86
C LYS A 74 -4.52 48.95 37.78
N PRO A 75 -3.48 49.35 38.54
CA PRO A 75 -2.14 48.77 38.42
C PRO A 75 -2.11 47.25 38.69
N ASP A 76 -3.01 46.75 39.54
CA ASP A 76 -3.11 45.31 39.83
C ASP A 76 -3.58 44.48 38.63
N GLN A 77 -4.50 45.03 37.81
CA GLN A 77 -5.03 44.36 36.62
C GLN A 77 -3.97 44.31 35.51
N VAL A 78 -3.17 45.38 35.36
CA VAL A 78 -2.06 45.46 34.40
C VAL A 78 -0.95 44.46 34.77
N LYS A 79 -0.57 44.41 36.05
CA LYS A 79 0.40 43.41 36.54
C LYS A 79 -0.08 41.98 36.29
N LYS A 80 -1.37 41.71 36.50
CA LYS A 80 -1.97 40.39 36.23
C LYS A 80 -1.92 40.04 34.74
N ALA A 81 -2.24 40.98 33.85
CA ALA A 81 -2.17 40.77 32.41
C ALA A 81 -0.74 40.47 31.92
N HIS A 82 0.27 41.21 32.41
CA HIS A 82 1.68 40.92 32.11
C HIS A 82 2.13 39.55 32.63
N GLY A 83 1.69 39.16 33.83
CA GLY A 83 1.98 37.85 34.39
C GLY A 83 1.44 36.71 33.50
N VAL A 84 0.20 36.85 33.03
CA VAL A 84 -0.38 35.89 32.08
C VAL A 84 0.41 35.89 30.76
N PHE A 85 0.77 37.05 30.23
CA PHE A 85 1.50 37.16 28.97
C PHE A 85 2.87 36.46 29.01
N ILE A 86 3.64 36.66 30.09
CA ILE A 86 4.94 36.01 30.27
C ILE A 86 4.77 34.50 30.48
N ASN A 87 3.78 34.07 31.27
CA ASN A 87 3.54 32.64 31.49
C ASN A 87 3.20 31.92 30.18
N VAL A 88 2.37 32.52 29.32
CA VAL A 88 2.03 31.95 28.02
C VAL A 88 3.24 31.99 27.07
N PHE A 89 4.03 33.07 27.08
CA PHE A 89 5.24 33.19 26.27
C PHE A 89 6.29 32.14 26.64
N VAL A 90 6.54 31.93 27.94
CA VAL A 90 7.46 30.89 28.43
C VAL A 90 6.94 29.51 28.04
N GLY A 91 5.63 29.25 28.17
CA GLY A 91 5.01 28.01 27.70
C GLY A 91 5.24 27.76 26.21
N LEU A 92 5.07 28.78 25.37
CA LEU A 92 5.32 28.70 23.94
C LEU A 92 6.80 28.42 23.63
N CYS A 93 7.74 29.09 24.31
CA CYS A 93 9.16 28.82 24.18
C CYS A 93 9.52 27.36 24.54
N ILE A 94 8.92 26.82 25.61
CA ILE A 94 9.16 25.43 26.03
C ILE A 94 8.66 24.46 24.96
N VAL A 95 7.45 24.64 24.44
CA VAL A 95 6.88 23.76 23.39
C VAL A 95 7.73 23.80 22.12
N LEU A 96 8.15 24.99 21.67
CA LEU A 96 9.01 25.14 20.50
C LEU A 96 10.39 24.50 20.70
N THR A 97 10.98 24.66 21.89
CA THR A 97 12.29 24.08 22.21
C THR A 97 12.22 22.56 22.31
N ALA A 98 11.16 22.02 22.93
CA ALA A 98 10.94 20.57 23.00
C ALA A 98 10.79 19.96 21.60
N TRP A 99 10.00 20.60 20.73
CA TRP A 99 9.87 20.18 19.34
C TRP A 99 11.23 20.20 18.63
N LEU A 100 12.01 21.28 18.75
CA LEU A 100 13.31 21.40 18.11
C LEU A 100 14.32 20.34 18.60
N LEU A 101 14.39 20.08 19.91
CA LEU A 101 15.31 19.10 20.49
C LEU A 101 15.06 17.68 19.98
N VAL A 102 13.80 17.28 19.83
CA VAL A 102 13.43 15.97 19.28
C VAL A 102 13.88 15.86 17.83
N ASN A 103 13.65 16.89 17.02
CA ASN A 103 14.09 16.91 15.61
C ASN A 103 15.61 16.83 15.47
N ILE A 104 16.36 17.54 16.31
CA ILE A 104 17.83 17.47 16.32
C ILE A 104 18.30 16.06 16.68
N THR A 105 17.69 15.45 17.70
CA THR A 105 18.05 14.10 18.14
C THR A 105 17.80 13.08 17.03
N PHE A 106 16.65 13.12 16.34
CA PHE A 106 16.38 12.25 15.20
C PHE A 106 17.30 12.51 14.00
N SER A 107 17.64 13.77 13.72
CA SER A 107 18.56 14.13 12.65
C SER A 107 19.95 13.53 12.87
N VAL A 108 20.48 13.61 14.11
CA VAL A 108 21.77 13.03 14.48
C VAL A 108 21.75 11.50 14.40
N LEU A 109 20.66 10.86 14.86
CA LEU A 109 20.55 9.40 14.89
C LEU A 109 20.34 8.78 13.51
N THR A 110 19.61 9.45 12.62
CA THR A 110 19.23 8.91 11.29
C THR A 110 20.16 9.37 10.18
N GLY A 111 21.05 10.33 10.43
CA GLY A 111 21.91 10.95 9.42
C GLY A 111 21.13 11.76 8.36
N LYS A 112 19.82 11.95 8.55
CA LYS A 112 18.95 12.74 7.68
C LYS A 112 18.93 14.20 8.14
N ASN A 113 18.69 15.11 7.20
CA ASN A 113 18.51 16.54 7.50
C ASN A 113 17.35 16.76 8.48
N ILE A 114 17.34 17.91 9.15
CA ILE A 114 16.29 18.30 10.11
C ILE A 114 14.94 18.32 9.38
N THR A 115 14.15 17.28 9.55
CA THR A 115 12.78 17.15 9.05
C THR A 115 11.81 17.38 10.21
N ILE A 116 10.53 17.61 9.89
CA ILE A 116 9.46 17.69 10.89
C ILE A 116 9.16 16.26 11.35
N TRP A 117 9.51 15.89 12.60
CA TRP A 117 9.34 14.52 13.11
C TRP A 117 7.88 14.06 13.18
N THR A 118 6.90 14.97 13.08
CA THR A 118 5.47 14.63 13.15
C THR A 118 4.97 13.77 11.99
N HIS A 119 5.84 13.47 11.02
CA HIS A 119 5.62 12.46 10.00
C HIS A 119 6.58 11.29 10.22
N ILE A 120 6.19 10.37 11.10
CA ILE A 120 6.90 9.10 11.28
C ILE A 120 6.47 8.19 10.14
N ASP A 121 7.29 8.13 9.09
CA ASP A 121 7.09 7.22 7.97
C ASP A 121 7.28 5.78 8.46
N CYS A 122 6.19 5.04 8.46
CA CYS A 122 6.29 3.60 8.62
C CYS A 122 6.83 3.03 7.31
N ILE A 123 8.04 2.49 7.34
CA ILE A 123 8.43 1.51 6.34
C ILE A 123 7.62 0.28 6.72
N SER A 124 6.53 0.02 6.00
CA SER A 124 5.97 -1.34 5.98
C SER A 124 7.17 -2.24 5.73
N ALA A 125 7.48 -3.11 6.69
CA ALA A 125 8.58 -4.05 6.54
C ALA A 125 8.47 -4.57 5.11
N PRO A 126 9.51 -4.41 4.26
CA PRO A 126 9.39 -4.92 2.92
C PRO A 126 9.06 -6.40 3.10
N VAL A 127 7.98 -6.88 2.49
CA VAL A 127 7.69 -8.32 2.35
C VAL A 127 8.72 -9.01 1.45
N SER A 128 9.93 -8.47 1.42
CA SER A 128 11.09 -8.95 0.71
C SER A 128 12.26 -8.51 1.59
N GLY A 129 12.99 -9.46 2.17
CA GLY A 129 14.15 -9.20 3.05
C GLY A 129 15.34 -8.54 2.34
N VAL A 130 15.13 -7.46 1.61
CA VAL A 130 16.17 -6.70 0.93
C VAL A 130 16.31 -5.37 1.66
N PHE A 131 17.36 -5.29 2.47
CA PHE A 131 17.86 -4.02 3.00
C PHE A 131 18.29 -3.14 1.80
N PRO A 132 17.66 -1.97 1.57
CA PRO A 132 17.97 -1.13 0.41
C PRO A 132 19.37 -0.50 0.43
N ASP A 133 20.14 -0.68 1.51
CA ASP A 133 21.45 -0.03 1.68
C ASP A 133 22.65 -0.98 1.52
N ALA A 134 22.45 -2.19 0.99
CA ALA A 134 23.57 -3.07 0.65
C ALA A 134 24.33 -2.52 -0.59
N PRO A 135 25.66 -2.30 -0.52
CA PRO A 135 26.45 -1.89 -1.67
C PRO A 135 26.31 -2.91 -2.81
N GLY A 136 25.67 -2.52 -3.91
CA GLY A 136 25.42 -3.38 -5.08
C GLY A 136 23.95 -3.57 -5.47
N ALA A 137 22.99 -2.93 -4.78
CA ALA A 137 21.58 -2.98 -5.19
C ALA A 137 21.34 -2.25 -6.53
N PRO A 138 20.56 -2.82 -7.46
CA PRO A 138 20.15 -2.12 -8.68
C PRO A 138 19.32 -0.88 -8.33
N THR A 139 19.51 0.22 -9.06
CA THR A 139 18.89 1.52 -8.78
C THR A 139 17.37 1.43 -8.67
N PRO A 140 16.73 2.08 -7.67
CA PRO A 140 15.27 2.13 -7.56
C PRO A 140 14.63 2.66 -8.85
N ARG A 141 13.67 1.90 -9.36
CA ARG A 141 12.81 2.29 -10.47
C ARG A 141 12.00 3.55 -10.07
N PRO A 142 11.75 4.51 -10.98
CA PRO A 142 10.99 5.72 -10.65
C PRO A 142 9.61 5.36 -10.09
N GLN A 143 9.31 5.82 -8.88
CA GLN A 143 7.95 5.79 -8.35
C GLN A 143 7.11 6.76 -9.17
N VAL A 144 6.08 6.24 -9.84
CA VAL A 144 5.09 7.07 -10.52
C VAL A 144 4.24 7.75 -9.45
N THR A 145 4.54 9.03 -9.21
CA THR A 145 3.70 9.93 -8.42
C THR A 145 2.56 10.48 -9.29
N GLY A 146 1.33 10.40 -8.78
CA GLY A 146 0.14 11.13 -9.29
C GLY A 146 -0.99 10.20 -9.78
N GLY A 147 -2.26 10.38 -9.40
CA GLY A 147 -2.91 11.47 -8.70
C GLY A 147 -4.37 11.14 -8.32
N ALA A 148 -4.99 12.08 -7.59
CA ALA A 148 -6.33 11.97 -7.01
C ALA A 148 -7.47 11.88 -8.03
N ARG A 149 -8.49 11.04 -7.73
CA ARG A 149 -9.92 11.42 -7.51
C ARG A 149 -10.85 10.20 -7.55
N GLY A 150 -11.69 10.09 -6.52
CA GLY A 150 -13.08 9.67 -6.66
C GLY A 150 -13.42 8.21 -6.38
N GLY A 151 -14.06 7.98 -5.23
CA GLY A 151 -15.26 7.13 -5.13
C GLY A 151 -15.08 5.61 -5.11
N THR A 152 -15.57 5.02 -4.01
CA THR A 152 -15.85 3.59 -3.74
C THR A 152 -14.65 2.70 -3.42
N GLY A 153 -14.56 2.36 -2.12
CA GLY A 153 -13.93 1.17 -1.54
C GLY A 153 -12.77 0.57 -2.32
N GLN A 154 -11.58 1.14 -2.15
CA GLN A 154 -10.35 0.59 -2.67
C GLN A 154 -9.85 -0.49 -1.71
N LEU A 155 -10.06 -1.76 -2.07
CA LEU A 155 -9.35 -2.89 -1.50
C LEU A 155 -7.87 -2.73 -1.86
N SER A 156 -7.07 -2.20 -0.92
CA SER A 156 -5.62 -2.32 -0.99
C SER A 156 -5.20 -3.77 -0.73
N PRO A 157 -4.12 -4.25 -1.35
CA PRO A 157 -3.72 -5.65 -1.34
C PRO A 157 -3.04 -5.97 -0.01
N THR A 158 -3.81 -6.46 0.95
CA THR A 158 -3.26 -7.43 1.88
C THR A 158 -4.29 -8.54 2.08
N ALA A 159 -4.06 -9.66 1.42
CA ALA A 159 -4.33 -11.00 1.94
C ALA A 159 -5.67 -11.21 2.68
N SER A 160 -6.81 -10.85 2.08
CA SER A 160 -8.06 -11.47 2.53
C SER A 160 -8.04 -12.93 2.07
N VAL A 161 -7.85 -13.87 3.00
CA VAL A 161 -7.82 -15.33 2.74
C VAL A 161 -9.23 -15.86 2.32
N GLY A 162 -10.26 -15.01 2.26
CA GLY A 162 -11.64 -15.44 2.01
C GLY A 162 -12.45 -14.68 0.94
N GLY A 163 -11.91 -13.65 0.28
CA GLY A 163 -12.71 -12.77 -0.58
C GLY A 163 -12.61 -13.01 -2.09
N VAL A 164 -13.54 -12.41 -2.83
CA VAL A 164 -13.57 -12.35 -4.31
C VAL A 164 -13.65 -10.90 -4.78
N TYR A 165 -13.05 -10.59 -5.92
CA TYR A 165 -13.30 -9.33 -6.61
C TYR A 165 -14.64 -9.45 -7.34
N SER A 166 -15.63 -8.64 -6.95
CA SER A 166 -16.99 -8.70 -7.50
C SER A 166 -17.13 -8.11 -8.90
N THR A 167 -16.12 -7.37 -9.39
CA THR A 167 -16.14 -6.70 -10.69
C THR A 167 -14.79 -6.80 -11.40
N ASP A 168 -14.81 -6.76 -12.73
CA ASP A 168 -13.60 -6.74 -13.55
C ASP A 168 -12.70 -5.54 -13.21
N ALA A 169 -13.30 -4.36 -13.05
CA ALA A 169 -12.56 -3.14 -12.74
C ALA A 169 -11.82 -3.21 -11.40
N ALA A 170 -12.39 -3.88 -10.39
CA ALA A 170 -11.72 -4.07 -9.11
C ALA A 170 -10.52 -5.03 -9.23
N ALA A 171 -10.68 -6.15 -9.93
CA ALA A 171 -9.60 -7.10 -10.19
C ALA A 171 -8.48 -6.50 -11.05
N VAL A 172 -8.83 -5.77 -12.12
CA VAL A 172 -7.87 -5.07 -12.98
C VAL A 172 -7.07 -4.04 -12.19
N ARG A 173 -7.73 -3.24 -11.34
CA ARG A 173 -7.02 -2.24 -10.50
C ARG A 173 -6.03 -2.91 -9.55
N ALA A 174 -6.38 -4.02 -8.94
CA ALA A 174 -5.46 -4.76 -8.06
C ALA A 174 -4.24 -5.29 -8.83
N LEU A 175 -4.45 -5.86 -10.02
CA LEU A 175 -3.35 -6.34 -10.88
C LEU A 175 -2.44 -5.20 -11.37
N GLN A 176 -3.00 -4.02 -11.67
CA GLN A 176 -2.23 -2.83 -12.04
C GLN A 176 -1.39 -2.30 -10.87
N GLN A 177 -1.98 -2.23 -9.67
CA GLN A 177 -1.29 -1.80 -8.46
C GLN A 177 -0.15 -2.76 -8.08
N GLY A 178 -0.36 -4.07 -8.30
CA GLY A 178 0.68 -5.09 -8.10
C GLY A 178 1.69 -5.19 -9.25
N GLY A 179 1.61 -4.35 -10.28
CA GLY A 179 2.58 -4.30 -11.38
C GLY A 179 2.46 -5.42 -12.43
N VAL A 180 1.55 -6.38 -12.24
CA VAL A 180 1.33 -7.54 -13.13
C VAL A 180 1.10 -7.11 -14.59
N CYS A 181 0.48 -5.95 -14.77
CA CYS A 181 0.11 -5.37 -16.05
C CYS A 181 0.10 -3.84 -15.96
N GLY A 182 0.05 -3.16 -17.11
CA GLY A 182 0.09 -1.70 -17.19
C GLY A 182 0.85 -1.21 -18.42
N GLY A 183 0.70 0.08 -18.73
CA GLY A 183 1.28 0.66 -19.94
C GLY A 183 0.78 -0.05 -21.20
N SER A 184 1.69 -0.69 -21.93
CA SER A 184 1.41 -1.43 -23.16
C SER A 184 0.91 -2.88 -22.94
N VAL A 185 0.93 -3.40 -21.70
CA VAL A 185 0.45 -4.75 -21.39
C VAL A 185 -0.95 -4.68 -20.78
N PRO A 186 -1.99 -5.17 -21.48
CA PRO A 186 -3.34 -5.18 -20.93
C PRO A 186 -3.46 -6.21 -19.80
N CYS A 187 -4.22 -5.86 -18.77
CA CYS A 187 -4.43 -6.71 -17.58
C CYS A 187 -5.38 -7.87 -17.84
N ALA A 188 -6.41 -7.62 -18.65
CA ALA A 188 -7.42 -8.59 -19.04
C ALA A 188 -7.48 -8.69 -20.57
N GLY A 189 -7.75 -9.89 -21.08
CA GLY A 189 -8.20 -10.09 -22.45
C GLY A 189 -9.67 -9.69 -22.65
N ASN A 190 -10.38 -10.35 -23.58
CA ASN A 190 -11.82 -10.17 -23.81
C ASN A 190 -12.70 -10.97 -22.81
N TYR A 191 -12.21 -11.15 -21.60
CA TYR A 191 -12.76 -12.09 -20.62
C TYR A 191 -12.94 -11.42 -19.26
N SER A 192 -13.92 -11.89 -18.49
CA SER A 192 -14.25 -11.33 -17.17
C SER A 192 -13.30 -11.87 -16.10
N LEU A 193 -12.86 -10.96 -15.23
CA LEU A 193 -12.13 -11.23 -14.00
C LEU A 193 -13.04 -11.21 -12.77
N ALA A 194 -14.30 -10.80 -12.91
CA ALA A 194 -15.28 -10.81 -11.83
C ALA A 194 -15.40 -12.22 -11.25
N GLY A 195 -15.49 -12.30 -9.92
CA GLY A 195 -15.49 -13.55 -9.17
C GLY A 195 -14.10 -14.14 -8.88
N ILE A 196 -13.01 -13.57 -9.43
CA ILE A 196 -11.65 -14.04 -9.11
C ILE A 196 -11.37 -13.85 -7.62
N ARG A 197 -10.80 -14.87 -6.98
CA ARG A 197 -10.46 -14.79 -5.57
C ARG A 197 -9.29 -13.86 -5.36
N ILE A 198 -9.31 -13.21 -4.20
CA ILE A 198 -8.22 -12.34 -3.77
C ILE A 198 -6.91 -13.15 -3.70
N GLN A 199 -6.97 -14.39 -3.21
CA GLN A 199 -5.82 -15.32 -3.21
C GLN A 199 -5.22 -15.56 -4.59
N THR A 200 -6.07 -15.74 -5.62
CA THR A 200 -5.60 -15.94 -6.99
C THR A 200 -4.91 -14.69 -7.52
N VAL A 201 -5.45 -13.50 -7.26
CA VAL A 201 -4.82 -12.23 -7.67
C VAL A 201 -3.49 -12.02 -6.94
N GLU A 202 -3.42 -12.30 -5.65
CA GLU A 202 -2.17 -12.22 -4.88
C GLU A 202 -1.11 -13.19 -5.41
N GLN A 203 -1.50 -14.41 -5.79
CA GLN A 203 -0.58 -15.35 -6.43
C GLN A 203 -0.05 -14.82 -7.77
N LEU A 204 -0.89 -14.15 -8.57
CA LEU A 204 -0.44 -13.52 -9.83
C LEU A 204 0.53 -12.36 -9.58
N ILE A 205 0.32 -11.58 -8.52
CA ILE A 205 1.25 -10.51 -8.12
C ILE A 205 2.59 -11.10 -7.68
N GLN A 206 2.57 -12.18 -6.88
CA GLN A 206 3.79 -12.87 -6.49
C GLN A 206 4.54 -13.45 -7.69
N LEU A 207 3.82 -14.06 -8.64
CA LEU A 207 4.40 -14.58 -9.87
C LEU A 207 5.06 -13.47 -10.70
N HIS A 208 4.42 -12.30 -10.81
CA HIS A 208 5.00 -11.12 -11.44
C HIS A 208 6.31 -10.70 -10.76
N ASN A 209 6.30 -10.59 -9.44
CA ASN A 209 7.47 -10.16 -8.67
C ASN A 209 8.63 -11.15 -8.79
N LEU A 210 8.34 -12.46 -8.79
CA LEU A 210 9.36 -13.50 -8.96
C LEU A 210 9.95 -13.51 -10.36
N CYS A 211 9.11 -13.38 -11.38
CA CYS A 211 9.54 -13.50 -12.77
C CYS A 211 9.99 -12.17 -13.38
N GLY A 212 9.77 -11.05 -12.70
CA GLY A 212 10.12 -9.71 -13.18
C GLY A 212 9.46 -9.33 -14.50
N THR A 213 8.31 -9.92 -14.83
CA THR A 213 7.64 -9.75 -16.13
C THR A 213 6.17 -9.48 -15.98
N GLN A 214 5.65 -8.60 -16.84
CA GLN A 214 4.22 -8.35 -16.97
C GLN A 214 3.57 -9.41 -17.86
N PHE A 215 2.29 -9.70 -17.63
CA PHE A 215 1.51 -10.64 -18.44
C PHE A 215 0.02 -10.30 -18.41
N THR A 216 -0.69 -10.80 -19.42
CA THR A 216 -2.14 -10.59 -19.58
C THR A 216 -2.89 -11.80 -19.05
N VAL A 217 -3.85 -11.56 -18.16
CA VAL A 217 -4.81 -12.58 -17.72
C VAL A 217 -5.87 -12.73 -18.82
N THR A 218 -5.93 -13.90 -19.41
CA THR A 218 -6.85 -14.21 -20.52
C THR A 218 -8.15 -14.83 -20.06
N SER A 219 -8.26 -15.33 -18.83
CA SER A 219 -9.54 -15.81 -18.28
C SER A 219 -9.41 -15.96 -16.77
N ALA A 220 -10.53 -15.88 -16.06
CA ALA A 220 -10.61 -16.20 -14.64
C ALA A 220 -12.02 -16.67 -14.29
N ALA A 221 -12.51 -16.30 -13.10
CA ALA A 221 -13.63 -16.95 -12.43
C ALA A 221 -14.97 -16.98 -13.17
N ILE A 222 -15.17 -16.06 -14.11
CA ILE A 222 -16.39 -15.92 -14.89
C ILE A 222 -15.97 -15.78 -16.35
N ASP A 223 -16.38 -16.73 -17.19
CA ASP A 223 -16.31 -16.50 -18.63
C ASP A 223 -17.28 -15.38 -19.02
N SER A 224 -17.04 -14.69 -20.13
CA SER A 224 -17.84 -13.55 -20.59
C SER A 224 -19.34 -13.88 -20.83
N GLY A 225 -19.75 -15.13 -20.64
CA GLY A 225 -21.13 -15.62 -20.72
C GLY A 225 -21.83 -15.81 -19.36
N GLY A 226 -21.19 -15.47 -18.24
CA GLY A 226 -21.81 -15.55 -16.91
C GLY A 226 -22.06 -16.98 -16.42
N ASN A 227 -21.42 -17.99 -17.04
CA ASN A 227 -21.70 -19.37 -16.72
C ASN A 227 -20.78 -19.82 -15.56
N ARG A 228 -21.37 -20.13 -14.40
CA ARG A 228 -20.64 -20.67 -13.23
C ARG A 228 -20.19 -22.13 -13.41
N GLY A 229 -20.08 -22.61 -14.64
CA GLY A 229 -19.86 -24.01 -14.98
C GLY A 229 -18.51 -24.23 -15.64
N GLY A 230 -17.53 -24.69 -14.88
CA GLY A 230 -16.20 -25.05 -15.38
C GLY A 230 -15.14 -24.98 -14.29
N ALA A 231 -13.90 -25.36 -14.62
CA ALA A 231 -12.77 -25.33 -13.68
C ALA A 231 -12.55 -23.91 -13.07
N HIS A 232 -12.91 -22.87 -13.81
CA HIS A 232 -12.82 -21.47 -13.37
C HIS A 232 -13.93 -21.01 -12.42
N GLY A 233 -15.10 -21.65 -12.39
CA GLY A 233 -16.26 -21.16 -11.63
C GLY A 233 -16.06 -21.02 -10.11
N SER A 234 -14.96 -21.57 -9.59
CA SER A 234 -14.56 -21.45 -8.18
C SER A 234 -13.75 -20.20 -7.85
N GLY A 235 -13.22 -19.50 -8.86
CA GLY A 235 -12.39 -18.31 -8.75
C GLY A 235 -10.94 -18.53 -8.32
N PHE A 236 -10.52 -19.79 -8.16
CA PHE A 236 -9.15 -20.18 -7.83
C PHE A 236 -8.23 -20.33 -9.06
N LYS A 237 -8.80 -20.30 -10.27
CA LYS A 237 -8.06 -20.54 -11.52
C LYS A 237 -8.04 -19.33 -12.44
N ALA A 238 -6.89 -19.04 -13.02
CA ALA A 238 -6.70 -17.97 -13.99
C ALA A 238 -5.81 -18.43 -15.15
N ASP A 239 -6.16 -18.00 -16.36
CA ASP A 239 -5.40 -18.29 -17.57
C ASP A 239 -4.50 -17.11 -17.89
N LEU A 240 -3.22 -17.37 -18.19
CA LEU A 240 -2.26 -16.35 -18.57
C LEU A 240 -1.81 -16.55 -20.01
N ARG A 241 -1.77 -15.45 -20.77
CA ARG A 241 -1.17 -15.47 -22.10
C ARG A 241 0.29 -15.89 -22.00
N LEU A 242 0.73 -16.76 -22.90
CA LEU A 242 2.14 -17.13 -22.99
C LEU A 242 3.02 -15.90 -23.17
N ASN A 243 4.07 -15.85 -22.37
CA ASN A 243 5.11 -14.84 -22.42
C ASN A 243 6.47 -15.58 -22.32
N PRO A 244 7.42 -15.38 -23.26
CA PRO A 244 8.72 -16.05 -23.23
C PRO A 244 9.45 -15.93 -21.88
N THR A 245 9.40 -14.76 -21.25
CA THR A 245 10.03 -14.50 -19.94
C THR A 245 9.34 -15.28 -18.83
N LEU A 246 8.00 -15.30 -18.82
CA LEU A 246 7.22 -16.07 -17.85
C LEU A 246 7.47 -17.58 -18.01
N ASN A 247 7.50 -18.05 -19.27
CA ASN A 247 7.76 -19.45 -19.60
C ASN A 247 9.14 -19.89 -19.09
N ALA A 248 10.16 -19.08 -19.32
CA ALA A 248 11.51 -19.34 -18.86
C ALA A 248 11.62 -19.28 -17.34
N CYS A 249 10.97 -18.31 -16.70
CA CYS A 249 10.95 -18.17 -15.25
C CYS A 249 10.41 -19.43 -14.56
N ILE A 250 9.25 -19.94 -15.00
CA ILE A 250 8.64 -21.12 -14.41
C ILE A 250 9.46 -22.38 -14.73
N ALA A 251 9.84 -22.58 -16.01
CA ALA A 251 10.50 -23.81 -16.44
C ALA A 251 11.96 -23.92 -15.96
N ASN A 252 12.67 -22.81 -15.77
CA ASN A 252 14.10 -22.80 -15.43
C ASN A 252 14.38 -22.52 -13.95
N ASN A 253 13.35 -22.46 -13.10
CA ASN A 253 13.53 -22.23 -11.66
C ASN A 253 13.00 -23.42 -10.82
N PRO A 254 13.70 -24.57 -10.82
CA PRO A 254 13.25 -25.81 -10.17
C PRO A 254 13.21 -25.74 -8.65
N ASN A 255 13.87 -24.75 -8.03
CA ASN A 255 13.85 -24.54 -6.59
C ASN A 255 12.53 -23.94 -6.09
N THR A 256 11.83 -23.26 -7.00
CA THR A 256 10.56 -22.56 -6.78
C THR A 256 9.40 -23.35 -7.39
N PHE A 257 9.56 -23.82 -8.63
CA PHE A 257 8.55 -24.56 -9.39
C PHE A 257 9.03 -26.00 -9.61
N ILE A 258 8.48 -26.92 -8.82
CA ILE A 258 8.82 -28.33 -8.85
C ILE A 258 8.04 -29.00 -9.98
N PRO A 259 8.71 -29.52 -11.03
CA PRO A 259 8.01 -30.12 -12.14
C PRO A 259 7.42 -31.49 -11.77
N ARG A 260 6.14 -31.72 -12.09
CA ARG A 260 5.53 -33.04 -12.03
C ARG A 260 6.13 -33.95 -13.11
N GLU A 261 6.37 -35.21 -12.76
CA GLU A 261 6.96 -36.21 -13.66
C GLU A 261 8.23 -35.74 -14.42
N GLY A 262 9.04 -34.88 -13.79
CA GLY A 262 10.25 -34.33 -14.40
C GLY A 262 9.99 -33.39 -15.58
N GLY A 263 8.81 -32.76 -15.64
CA GLY A 263 8.46 -31.76 -16.66
C GLY A 263 7.92 -32.37 -17.95
N ARG A 264 7.55 -33.66 -17.91
CA ARG A 264 6.89 -34.35 -19.01
C ARG A 264 5.51 -33.75 -19.28
N TRP A 265 5.06 -33.87 -20.51
CA TRP A 265 3.67 -33.64 -20.88
C TRP A 265 2.79 -34.74 -20.29
N ILE A 266 1.87 -34.35 -19.41
CA ILE A 266 0.93 -35.25 -18.75
C ILE A 266 -0.52 -34.88 -19.08
N PRO A 267 -1.47 -35.84 -19.02
CA PRO A 267 -2.89 -35.53 -19.18
C PRO A 267 -3.37 -34.48 -18.16
N TRP A 268 -4.02 -33.42 -18.65
CA TRP A 268 -4.55 -32.30 -17.89
C TRP A 268 -5.87 -31.83 -18.50
N GLY A 269 -6.99 -32.18 -17.85
CA GLY A 269 -8.32 -31.91 -18.37
C GLY A 269 -8.55 -32.58 -19.73
N SER A 270 -8.85 -31.78 -20.76
CA SER A 270 -9.06 -32.31 -22.11
C SER A 270 -7.78 -32.46 -22.94
N GLN A 271 -6.60 -32.07 -22.41
CA GLN A 271 -5.34 -32.00 -23.18
C GLN A 271 -4.11 -32.42 -22.39
N GLU A 272 -2.91 -32.18 -22.94
CA GLU A 272 -1.65 -32.43 -22.23
C GLU A 272 -1.06 -31.11 -21.75
N ALA A 273 -0.46 -31.12 -20.57
CA ALA A 273 0.23 -29.97 -20.01
C ALA A 273 1.57 -30.37 -19.36
N GLN A 274 2.52 -29.43 -19.34
CA GLN A 274 3.66 -29.50 -18.40
C GLN A 274 3.21 -28.84 -17.10
N VAL A 275 3.21 -29.60 -16.01
CA VAL A 275 2.66 -29.15 -14.73
C VAL A 275 3.77 -28.97 -13.72
N TYR A 276 3.73 -27.87 -12.99
CA TYR A 276 4.65 -27.52 -11.93
C TYR A 276 3.86 -27.19 -10.67
N ASP A 277 4.39 -27.60 -9.53
CA ASP A 277 3.87 -27.22 -8.21
C ASP A 277 4.88 -26.31 -7.53
N ASP A 278 4.42 -25.29 -6.80
CA ASP A 278 5.29 -24.61 -5.85
C ASP A 278 5.25 -25.28 -4.46
N ARG A 279 6.09 -24.79 -3.54
CA ARG A 279 6.12 -25.27 -2.14
C ARG A 279 4.83 -25.01 -1.37
N CYS A 280 4.01 -24.10 -1.88
CA CYS A 280 2.71 -23.73 -1.34
C CYS A 280 1.60 -24.66 -1.83
N GLY A 281 1.89 -25.54 -2.79
CA GLY A 281 0.96 -26.46 -3.43
C GLY A 281 0.16 -25.84 -4.58
N ASN A 282 0.48 -24.61 -4.98
CA ASN A 282 -0.17 -23.99 -6.14
C ASN A 282 0.31 -24.65 -7.42
N VAL A 283 -0.59 -24.72 -8.40
CA VAL A 283 -0.34 -25.44 -9.65
C VAL A 283 -0.18 -24.48 -10.80
N TYR A 284 0.82 -24.75 -11.64
CA TYR A 284 1.15 -24.02 -12.86
C TYR A 284 1.18 -25.04 -14.00
N ALA A 285 0.15 -25.05 -14.84
CA ALA A 285 0.06 -25.97 -15.97
C ALA A 285 0.20 -25.21 -17.29
N ARG A 286 1.16 -25.60 -18.12
CA ARG A 286 1.32 -25.05 -19.47
C ARG A 286 0.73 -25.99 -20.48
N GLU A 287 -0.28 -25.53 -21.21
CA GLU A 287 -0.95 -26.36 -22.20
C GLU A 287 -0.13 -26.58 -23.47
N ARG A 288 -0.28 -27.76 -24.07
CA ARG A 288 0.41 -28.12 -25.31
C ARG A 288 -0.23 -27.36 -26.48
N PRO A 289 0.57 -26.72 -27.37
CA PRO A 289 0.03 -26.15 -28.59
C PRO A 289 -0.64 -27.24 -29.43
N ARG A 290 -1.94 -27.08 -29.72
CA ARG A 290 -2.70 -28.00 -30.56
C ARG A 290 -2.69 -27.54 -32.02
N PRO A 291 -2.19 -28.35 -32.98
CA PRO A 291 -2.34 -28.02 -34.39
C PRO A 291 -3.84 -28.08 -34.77
N GLY A 292 -4.37 -26.98 -35.33
CA GLY A 292 -5.68 -26.97 -36.01
C GLY A 292 -6.92 -26.57 -35.20
N ARG A 293 -6.82 -26.18 -33.92
CA ARG A 293 -7.95 -25.55 -33.19
C ARG A 293 -8.00 -24.05 -33.47
N VAL A 294 -9.13 -23.57 -33.97
CA VAL A 294 -9.42 -22.13 -34.10
C VAL A 294 -10.12 -21.69 -32.81
N GLY A 295 -9.34 -21.13 -31.88
CA GLY A 295 -9.81 -20.64 -30.58
C GLY A 295 -9.04 -21.24 -29.40
N GLY A 296 -8.52 -20.38 -28.52
CA GLY A 296 -7.72 -20.76 -27.35
C GLY A 296 -6.32 -21.24 -27.71
N GLY A 297 -5.39 -20.31 -27.97
CA GLY A 297 -3.98 -20.66 -28.09
C GLY A 297 -3.42 -21.23 -26.78
N PRO A 298 -2.24 -21.89 -26.83
CA PRO A 298 -1.61 -22.39 -25.62
C PRO A 298 -1.42 -21.25 -24.60
N HIS A 299 -1.71 -21.54 -23.35
CA HIS A 299 -1.67 -20.60 -22.23
C HIS A 299 -1.17 -21.32 -20.97
N TRP A 300 -1.00 -20.56 -19.90
CA TRP A 300 -0.76 -21.11 -18.56
C TRP A 300 -2.06 -21.12 -17.78
N ASP A 301 -2.45 -22.28 -17.25
CA ASP A 301 -3.45 -22.40 -16.20
C ASP A 301 -2.75 -22.27 -14.84
N ILE A 302 -3.11 -21.26 -14.06
CA ILE A 302 -2.66 -21.10 -12.69
C ILE A 302 -3.79 -21.44 -11.75
N GLU A 303 -3.54 -22.29 -10.76
CA GLU A 303 -4.51 -22.66 -9.73
C GLU A 303 -3.95 -22.40 -8.33
N ALA A 304 -4.62 -21.51 -7.60
CA ALA A 304 -4.32 -21.18 -6.22
C ALA A 304 -4.85 -22.26 -5.28
N VAL A 305 -4.05 -22.65 -4.27
CA VAL A 305 -4.49 -23.55 -3.20
C VAL A 305 -5.57 -22.87 -2.36
N ARG A 306 -6.58 -23.65 -1.98
CA ARG A 306 -7.69 -23.17 -1.16
C ARG A 306 -7.25 -23.01 0.29
N GLY A 307 -7.58 -21.86 0.88
CA GLY A 307 -7.56 -21.68 2.34
C GLY A 307 -6.22 -21.28 2.96
N HIS A 308 -5.13 -21.17 2.18
CA HIS A 308 -3.85 -20.68 2.66
C HIS A 308 -3.18 -19.78 1.63
N LEU A 309 -2.71 -18.61 2.07
CA LEU A 309 -1.81 -17.76 1.29
C LEU A 309 -0.39 -18.09 1.74
N CYS A 310 0.39 -18.69 0.85
CA CYS A 310 1.78 -19.00 1.11
C CYS A 310 2.63 -18.11 0.21
N ILE A 311 3.64 -17.50 0.84
CA ILE A 311 4.52 -16.51 0.24
C ILE A 311 5.82 -17.24 -0.07
N PHE A 312 6.30 -17.10 -1.31
CA PHE A 312 7.55 -17.67 -1.78
C PHE A 312 8.78 -17.24 -0.98
#